data_AF-A0ABD2U4A9-F1
#
_entry.id   AF-A0ABD2U4A9-F1
#
_cell.length_a   1.000
_cell.length_b   1.000
_cell.length_c   1.000
_cell.angle_alpha   90.00
_cell.angle_beta   90.00
_cell.angle_gamma   90.00
#
_symmetry.space_group_name_H-M   'P 1'
#
loop_
_entity.id
_entity.type
_entity.pdbx_description
1 polymer ?
#
loop_
_entity_poly.entity_id
_entity_poly.type
_entity_poly.pdbx_seq_one_letter_code
_entity_poly.pdbx_strand_id
1 'polypeptide(L)'
;MATAEVENREWYVASYASTGVPNSDHIKLRTVTLSLRAECIPDNHVAFQILYVSIDPYMRTQLSGLDDGLSLPQIPLGQVYYVLTLFQFMYLSLIEYKLFYYI
;
A
#
# COMPACT_ATOMS: atom_id res chain seq x y z
N MET A 1 -23.43 10.37 -18.37
CA MET A 1 -22.22 10.62 -17.56
C MET A 1 -21.78 9.29 -16.99
N ALA A 2 -20.56 8.85 -17.27
CA ALA A 2 -20.06 7.57 -16.75
C ALA A 2 -19.99 7.65 -15.23
N THR A 3 -20.57 6.67 -14.54
CA THR A 3 -20.40 6.48 -13.10
C THR A 3 -18.94 6.17 -12.85
N ALA A 4 -18.17 7.11 -12.31
CA ALA A 4 -16.76 6.92 -11.96
C ALA A 4 -16.58 6.01 -10.71
N GLU A 5 -17.56 5.15 -10.42
CA GLU A 5 -17.48 4.16 -9.37
C GLU A 5 -16.87 2.89 -9.95
N VAL A 6 -15.87 2.34 -9.28
CA VAL A 6 -15.16 1.13 -9.68
C VAL A 6 -15.12 0.14 -8.52
N GLU A 7 -15.15 -1.15 -8.84
CA GLU A 7 -14.86 -2.19 -7.85
C GLU A 7 -13.35 -2.24 -7.58
N ASN A 8 -12.97 -2.06 -6.32
CA ASN A 8 -11.60 -2.19 -5.86
C ASN A 8 -11.46 -3.46 -5.01
N ARG A 9 -10.60 -4.38 -5.42
CA ARG A 9 -10.27 -5.58 -4.65
C ARG A 9 -9.02 -5.32 -3.84
N GLU A 10 -9.12 -5.48 -2.54
CA GLU A 10 -8.03 -5.16 -1.61
C GLU A 10 -7.79 -6.27 -0.60
N TRP A 11 -6.51 -6.54 -0.34
CA TRP A 11 -6.09 -7.35 0.79
C TRP A 11 -5.97 -6.45 2.01
N TYR A 12 -6.58 -6.83 3.13
CA TYR A 12 -6.47 -6.09 4.37
C TYR A 12 -5.97 -6.99 5.49
N VAL A 13 -5.35 -6.36 6.50
CA VAL A 13 -4.86 -7.06 7.70
C VAL A 13 -6.05 -7.33 8.63
N ALA A 14 -6.47 -8.59 8.72
CA ALA A 14 -7.57 -9.03 9.57
C ALA A 14 -7.10 -9.34 11.00
N SER A 15 -5.88 -9.86 11.16
CA SER A 15 -5.25 -10.12 12.45
C SER A 15 -3.72 -10.18 12.31
N TYR A 16 -3.02 -10.02 13.43
CA TYR A 16 -1.55 -10.13 13.48
C TYR A 16 -1.08 -11.59 13.55
N ALA A 17 0.04 -11.86 12.88
CA ALA A 17 0.75 -13.14 12.87
C ALA A 17 2.00 -13.06 13.76
N SER A 18 1.79 -13.07 15.08
CA SER A 18 2.86 -12.94 16.08
C SER A 18 3.92 -14.05 15.97
N THR A 19 3.53 -15.23 15.52
CA THR A 19 4.42 -16.38 15.30
C THR A 19 4.13 -17.05 13.96
N GLY A 20 5.14 -17.70 13.38
CA GLY A 20 4.98 -18.45 12.12
C GLY A 20 4.85 -17.55 10.89
N VAL A 21 4.25 -18.11 9.84
CA VAL A 21 4.07 -17.45 8.54
C VAL A 21 2.62 -16.93 8.45
N PRO A 22 2.41 -15.66 8.02
CA PRO A 22 1.07 -15.15 7.77
C PRO A 22 0.29 -16.04 6.80
N ASN A 23 -1.00 -16.23 7.07
CA ASN A 23 -1.90 -17.08 6.30
C ASN A 23 -3.22 -16.34 6.01
N SER A 24 -4.21 -17.03 5.43
CA SER A 24 -5.53 -16.47 5.07
C SER A 24 -6.36 -15.96 6.25
N ASP A 25 -6.04 -16.31 7.49
CA ASP A 25 -6.71 -15.76 8.67
C ASP A 25 -6.22 -14.34 8.97
N HIS A 26 -4.97 -14.05 8.61
CA HIS A 26 -4.27 -12.79 8.88
C HIS A 26 -4.47 -11.76 7.77
N ILE A 27 -4.45 -12.21 6.50
CA ILE A 27 -4.65 -11.35 5.33
C ILE A 27 -5.87 -11.84 4.58
N LYS A 28 -6.87 -10.97 4.44
CA LYS A 28 -8.14 -11.30 3.80
C LYS A 28 -8.41 -10.41 2.60
N LEU A 29 -9.05 -10.97 1.59
CA LEU A 29 -9.51 -10.23 0.42
C LEU A 29 -10.92 -9.67 0.67
N ARG A 30 -11.15 -8.41 0.31
CA ARG A 30 -12.49 -7.82 0.22
C ARG A 30 -12.63 -7.02 -1.06
N THR A 31 -13.87 -6.78 -1.47
CA THR A 31 -14.21 -5.87 -2.57
C THR A 31 -14.92 -4.66 -1.98
N VAL A 32 -14.46 -3.46 -2.34
CA VAL A 32 -15.05 -2.18 -1.94
C VAL A 32 -15.37 -1.37 -3.19
N THR A 33 -16.40 -0.52 -3.12
CA THR A 33 -16.71 0.42 -4.20
C THR A 33 -15.93 1.71 -3.97
N LEU A 34 -15.12 2.11 -4.95
CA LEU A 34 -14.31 3.32 -4.91
C LEU A 34 -14.83 4.33 -5.93
N SER A 35 -15.02 5.58 -5.52
CA SER A 35 -15.32 6.70 -6.43
C SER A 35 -14.02 7.34 -6.93
N LEU A 36 -13.84 7.39 -8.24
CA LEU A 36 -12.72 8.06 -8.91
C LEU A 36 -13.03 9.53 -9.28
N ARG A 37 -14.12 10.09 -8.74
CA ARG A 37 -14.44 11.50 -8.94
C ARG A 37 -13.42 12.37 -8.20
N ALA A 38 -13.04 13.49 -8.81
CA ALA A 38 -11.99 14.37 -8.27
C ALA A 38 -12.35 14.87 -6.86
N GLU A 39 -13.62 15.16 -6.60
CA GLU A 39 -14.14 15.60 -5.31
C GLU A 39 -14.15 14.50 -4.23
N CYS A 40 -14.00 13.23 -4.60
CA CYS A 40 -13.93 12.10 -3.68
C CYS A 40 -12.48 11.75 -3.28
N ILE A 41 -11.48 12.32 -3.96
CA ILE A 41 -10.06 12.13 -3.65
C ILE A 41 -9.65 13.25 -2.69
N PRO A 42 -9.13 12.92 -1.48
CA PRO A 42 -8.72 13.95 -0.54
C PRO A 42 -7.59 14.83 -1.10
N ASP A 43 -7.51 16.08 -0.62
CA ASP A 43 -6.45 17.00 -1.03
C ASP A 43 -5.06 16.40 -0.78
N ASN A 44 -4.12 16.65 -1.70
CA ASN A 44 -2.77 16.10 -1.70
C ASN A 44 -2.68 14.56 -1.79
N HIS A 45 -3.74 13.89 -2.26
CA HIS A 45 -3.73 12.45 -2.55
C HIS A 45 -3.83 12.19 -4.05
N VAL A 46 -3.37 11.02 -4.46
CA VAL A 46 -3.41 10.56 -5.85
C VAL A 46 -4.09 9.19 -5.90
N ALA A 47 -5.03 9.03 -6.81
CA ALA A 47 -5.57 7.73 -7.17
C ALA A 47 -4.70 7.11 -8.28
N PHE A 48 -4.30 5.86 -8.10
CA PHE A 48 -3.51 5.11 -9.08
C PHE A 48 -4.03 3.68 -9.22
N GLN A 49 -3.81 3.09 -10.40
CA GLN A 49 -4.07 1.69 -10.64
C GLN A 49 -2.80 0.89 -10.35
N ILE A 50 -2.88 -0.05 -9.41
CA ILE A 50 -1.78 -0.97 -9.12
C ILE A 50 -1.73 -2.04 -10.22
N LEU A 51 -0.59 -2.14 -10.90
CA LEU A 51 -0.36 -3.15 -11.95
C LEU A 51 0.51 -4.31 -11.44
N TYR A 52 1.45 -4.00 -10.54
CA TYR A 52 2.41 -4.94 -10.00
C TYR A 52 2.61 -4.70 -8.51
N VAL A 53 2.94 -5.77 -7.80
CA VAL A 53 3.12 -5.80 -6.35
C VAL A 53 4.40 -6.57 -6.06
N SER A 54 5.36 -6.00 -5.32
CA SER A 54 6.47 -6.79 -4.76
C SER A 54 6.03 -7.54 -3.51
N ILE A 55 6.79 -8.58 -3.16
CA ILE A 55 6.65 -9.25 -1.88
C ILE A 55 8.03 -9.25 -1.27
N ASP A 56 8.25 -8.35 -0.32
CA ASP A 56 9.56 -8.13 0.27
C ASP A 56 9.64 -8.82 1.65
N PRO A 57 10.80 -9.42 2.01
CA PRO A 57 10.94 -10.14 3.28
C PRO A 57 10.63 -9.30 4.53
N TYR A 58 10.92 -7.99 4.49
CA TYR A 58 10.66 -7.09 5.61
C TYR A 58 9.16 -7.01 5.92
N MET A 59 8.26 -7.25 4.96
CA MET A 59 6.83 -7.08 5.20
C MET A 59 6.27 -8.04 6.26
N ARG A 60 6.95 -9.18 6.49
CA ARG A 60 6.62 -10.11 7.57
C ARG A 60 6.66 -9.44 8.94
N THR A 61 7.56 -8.47 9.13
CA THR A 61 7.74 -7.75 10.39
C THR A 61 6.54 -6.87 10.71
N GLN A 62 5.97 -6.23 9.69
CA GLN A 62 4.82 -5.32 9.79
C GLN A 62 3.48 -6.01 10.05
N LEU A 63 3.46 -7.35 9.98
CA LEU A 63 2.31 -8.21 10.29
C LEU A 63 2.43 -8.94 11.62
N SER A 64 3.56 -8.80 12.32
CA SER A 64 3.79 -9.53 13.57
C SER A 64 2.95 -9.00 14.73
N GLY A 65 2.58 -7.71 14.69
CA GLY A 65 2.01 -7.01 15.84
C GLY A 65 3.02 -6.80 16.97
N LEU A 66 4.32 -7.03 16.70
CA LEU A 66 5.42 -6.90 17.63
C LEU A 66 6.37 -5.79 17.16
N ASP A 67 7.03 -5.14 18.12
CA ASP A 67 8.19 -4.31 17.82
C ASP A 67 9.40 -5.24 17.71
N ASP A 68 9.78 -5.62 16.49
CA ASP A 68 10.83 -6.59 16.22
C ASP A 68 12.19 -5.94 15.92
N GLY A 69 12.34 -4.66 16.25
CA GLY A 69 13.60 -3.93 16.16
C GLY A 69 13.96 -3.49 14.74
N LEU A 70 13.18 -3.86 13.72
CA LEU A 70 13.14 -3.07 12.48
C LEU A 70 12.29 -1.83 12.77
N SER A 71 12.82 -0.64 12.49
CA SER A 71 12.09 0.64 12.64
C SER A 71 10.98 0.81 11.59
N LEU A 72 10.15 -0.21 11.37
CA LEU A 72 9.03 -0.23 10.46
C LEU A 72 7.73 -0.26 11.27
N PRO A 73 6.79 0.67 11.03
CA PRO A 73 5.51 0.66 11.72
C PRO A 73 4.70 -0.58 11.33
N GLN A 74 3.97 -1.12 12.31
CA GLN A 74 3.00 -2.18 12.10
C GLN A 74 1.81 -1.66 11.29
N ILE A 75 1.28 -2.49 10.40
CA ILE A 75 0.08 -2.13 9.64
C ILE A 75 -1.13 -2.24 10.59
N PRO A 76 -1.96 -1.20 10.76
CA PRO A 76 -3.13 -1.29 11.61
C PRO A 76 -4.16 -2.30 11.10
N LEU A 77 -4.91 -2.91 12.02
CA LEU A 77 -5.98 -3.83 11.65
C LEU A 77 -7.05 -3.13 10.79
N GLY A 78 -7.57 -3.85 9.80
CA GLY A 78 -8.56 -3.36 8.85
C GLY A 78 -8.00 -2.48 7.73
N GLN A 79 -6.72 -2.12 7.79
CA GLN A 79 -6.03 -1.36 6.74
C GLN A 79 -5.60 -2.27 5.60
N VAL A 80 -5.57 -1.68 4.40
CA VAL A 80 -5.09 -2.33 3.20
C VAL A 80 -3.62 -2.67 3.37
N TYR A 81 -3.24 -3.86 2.94
CA TYR A 81 -1.87 -4.32 2.89
C TYR A 81 -1.21 -3.71 1.64
N TYR A 82 -0.58 -2.55 1.80
CA TYR A 82 0.13 -1.87 0.72
C TYR A 82 1.60 -2.25 0.73
N VAL A 83 2.09 -2.55 -0.47
CA VAL A 83 3.48 -2.88 -0.72
C VAL A 83 4.19 -1.61 -1.15
N LEU A 84 5.15 -1.17 -0.33
CA LEU A 84 5.97 -0.02 -0.66
C LEU A 84 7.13 -0.45 -1.56
N THR A 85 6.84 -0.91 -2.78
CA THR A 85 7.87 -0.98 -3.82
C THR A 85 8.31 0.44 -4.13
N LEU A 86 9.49 0.86 -3.66
CA LEU A 86 10.43 1.86 -4.19
C LEU A 86 9.90 3.06 -5.03
N PHE A 87 8.62 3.40 -5.02
CA PHE A 87 8.05 4.49 -5.80
C PHE A 87 8.51 5.82 -5.21
N GLN A 88 8.69 5.90 -3.89
CA GLN A 88 9.38 7.01 -3.23
C GLN A 88 10.81 7.19 -3.79
N PHE A 89 11.58 6.10 -3.94
CA PHE A 89 12.96 6.13 -4.45
C PHE A 89 13.04 6.41 -5.95
N MET A 90 12.10 5.87 -6.74
CA MET A 90 12.06 6.09 -8.19
C MET A 90 11.54 7.50 -8.53
N TYR A 91 10.63 8.06 -7.72
CA TYR A 91 10.17 9.44 -7.87
C TYR A 91 11.25 10.45 -7.43
N LEU A 92 11.99 10.16 -6.35
CA LEU A 92 13.18 10.92 -5.96
C LEU A 92 14.27 10.86 -7.04
N SER A 93 14.58 9.68 -7.60
CA SER A 93 15.60 9.58 -8.65
C SER A 93 15.18 10.28 -9.95
N LEU A 94 13.89 10.24 -10.33
CA LEU A 94 13.40 10.97 -11.50
C LEU A 94 13.39 12.49 -11.30
N ILE A 95 13.09 12.97 -10.08
CA ILE A 95 13.18 14.40 -9.75
C ILE A 95 14.64 14.87 -9.79
N GLU A 96 15.56 14.12 -9.17
CA GLU A 96 16.99 14.44 -9.18
C GLU A 96 17.56 14.42 -10.60
N TYR A 97 17.21 13.42 -11.43
CA TYR A 97 17.63 13.38 -12.83
C TYR A 97 17.11 14.55 -13.66
N LYS A 98 15.87 15.02 -13.41
CA LYS A 98 15.32 16.19 -14.09
C LYS A 98 15.97 17.49 -13.65
N LEU A 99 16.41 17.59 -12.39
CA LEU A 99 17.08 18.78 -11.88
C LEU A 99 18.50 18.92 -12.46
N PHE A 100 19.23 17.82 -12.64
CA PHE A 100 20.58 17.85 -13.20
C PHE A 100 20.65 18.14 -14.70
N TYR A 101 19.57 17.92 -15.46
CA TYR A 101 19.54 18.21 -16.91
C TYR A 101 19.10 19.64 -17.27
N TYR A 102 18.82 20.48 -16.27
CA TYR A 102 18.32 21.84 -16.45
C TYR A 102 19.19 22.92 -15.76
N ILE A 103 20.41 22.58 -15.36
CA ILE A 103 21.47 23.51 -14.92
C ILE A 103 22.64 23.36 -15.88
#